data_AF-A0AAD6IAP4-F1
#
_entry.id   AF-A0AAD6IAP4-F1
#
_cell.length_a   1.000
_cell.length_b   1.000
_cell.length_c   1.000
_cell.angle_alpha   90.00
_cell.angle_beta   90.00
_cell.angle_gamma   90.00
#
_symmetry.space_group_name_H-M   'P 1'
#
loop_
_entity.id
_entity.type
_entity.pdbx_description
1 polymer ?
#
loop_
_entity_poly.entity_id
_entity_poly.type
_entity_poly.pdbx_seq_one_letter_code
_entity_poly.pdbx_strand_id
1 'polypeptide(L)'
;MLEPVTTTLADIQQRLLAILTPRAILVGHSLNSDLTALKLVHPFIVDTSIIYPHPRGPPLKCSLKWLTQKYMGKQIQNGMAGHDSIEDARAVLELVKLKCEKGERWGTSDSSNESIFRRLSRSVRPAYAPRPGEERTGAVVDWGNPERGFGSQATVSIGCRDDDAVVTGVSAVINGDESNVSIPGGGVDFAWARLRELEYLRGWCNRMPDPNNANESTTLVPPPEETTPTAATGGSSTDVPQPDVLAETVSRTVSNISRIYDSLPPCTLFMVYSGTGDPREVSRLQAIHKQHREEFKSGKPWDSLTYKWTDTEEQLLKKACERAREGCGFMCVK
;
A
#
# COMPACT_ATOMS: atom_id res chain seq x y z
N MET A 1 -22.47 29.76 10.03
CA MET A 1 -23.73 29.65 9.23
C MET A 1 -24.66 28.60 9.84
N LEU A 2 -25.24 28.85 11.02
CA LEU A 2 -26.35 28.06 11.60
C LEU A 2 -27.36 28.94 12.36
N GLU A 3 -27.19 30.27 12.31
CA GLU A 3 -27.92 31.25 13.13
C GLU A 3 -29.46 31.17 13.06
N PRO A 4 -30.10 30.78 11.94
CA PRO A 4 -31.56 30.63 11.88
C PRO A 4 -32.07 29.21 12.22
N VAL A 5 -31.20 28.23 12.54
CA VAL A 5 -31.62 26.85 12.76
C VAL A 5 -32.00 26.63 14.22
N THR A 6 -33.28 26.45 14.49
CA THR A 6 -33.83 26.22 15.85
C THR A 6 -34.05 24.74 16.18
N THR A 7 -33.77 23.83 15.23
CA THR A 7 -34.05 22.40 15.38
C THR A 7 -33.07 21.75 16.35
N THR A 8 -33.60 21.03 17.34
CA THR A 8 -32.81 20.31 18.34
C THR A 8 -32.55 18.85 17.93
N LEU A 9 -31.60 18.19 18.61
CA LEU A 9 -31.37 16.76 18.43
C LEU A 9 -32.64 15.93 18.72
N ALA A 10 -33.41 16.30 19.75
CA ALA A 10 -34.65 15.61 20.11
C ALA A 10 -35.70 15.72 18.99
N ASP A 11 -35.81 16.89 18.35
CA ASP A 11 -36.73 17.09 17.22
C ASP A 11 -36.36 16.19 16.04
N ILE A 12 -35.07 16.08 15.73
CA ILE A 12 -34.59 15.19 14.65
C ILE A 12 -34.78 13.72 15.00
N GLN A 13 -34.51 13.32 16.24
CA GLN A 13 -34.74 11.95 16.69
C GLN A 13 -36.21 11.55 16.56
N GLN A 14 -37.15 12.42 16.96
CA GLN A 14 -38.58 12.16 16.79
C GLN A 14 -38.97 12.05 15.31
N ARG A 15 -38.45 12.93 14.45
CA ARG A 15 -38.69 12.86 13.00
C ARG A 15 -38.14 11.58 12.38
N LEU A 16 -36.94 11.16 12.79
CA LEU A 16 -36.33 9.92 12.30
C LEU A 16 -37.13 8.71 12.77
N LEU A 17 -37.58 8.65 14.03
CA LEU A 17 -38.42 7.55 14.53
C LEU A 17 -39.77 7.43 13.81
N ALA A 18 -40.31 8.53 13.30
CA ALA A 18 -41.53 8.52 12.49
C ALA A 18 -41.32 7.91 11.08
N ILE A 19 -40.09 7.93 10.56
CA ILE A 19 -39.74 7.46 9.21
C ILE A 19 -39.09 6.07 9.25
N LEU A 20 -38.26 5.83 10.25
CA LEU A 20 -37.48 4.61 10.41
C LEU A 20 -38.33 3.52 11.06
N THR A 21 -38.67 2.52 10.25
CA THR A 21 -39.24 1.29 10.78
C THR A 21 -38.13 0.33 11.23
N PRO A 22 -38.41 -0.64 12.11
CA PRO A 22 -37.44 -1.67 12.49
C PRO A 22 -36.90 -2.50 11.31
N ARG A 23 -37.56 -2.45 10.14
CA ARG A 23 -37.17 -3.15 8.92
C ARG A 23 -36.53 -2.25 7.86
N ALA A 24 -36.46 -0.94 8.12
CA ALA A 24 -35.78 -0.02 7.22
C ALA A 24 -34.29 -0.39 7.14
N ILE A 25 -33.68 -0.27 5.96
CA ILE A 25 -32.24 -0.45 5.80
C ILE A 25 -31.63 0.94 5.66
N LEU A 26 -30.77 1.32 6.60
CA LEU A 26 -30.03 2.58 6.50
C LEU A 26 -28.87 2.41 5.52
N VAL A 27 -28.73 3.37 4.61
CA VAL A 27 -27.66 3.36 3.62
C VAL A 27 -26.85 4.64 3.77
N GLY A 28 -25.54 4.53 3.87
CA GLY A 28 -24.67 5.68 4.13
C GLY A 28 -23.20 5.42 3.86
N HIS A 29 -22.36 6.38 4.23
CA HIS A 29 -20.91 6.29 4.14
C HIS A 29 -20.27 6.60 5.49
N SER A 30 -19.67 5.59 6.13
CA SER A 30 -19.10 5.67 7.47
C SER A 30 -20.10 6.13 8.53
N LEU A 31 -21.31 5.55 8.52
CA LEU A 31 -22.47 5.93 9.34
C LEU A 31 -22.24 5.83 10.84
N ASN A 32 -21.15 5.18 11.29
CA ASN A 32 -20.80 5.11 12.70
C ASN A 32 -20.74 6.51 13.35
N SER A 33 -20.16 7.49 12.66
CA SER A 33 -20.06 8.87 13.17
C SER A 33 -21.44 9.53 13.24
N ASP A 34 -22.26 9.37 12.20
CA ASP A 34 -23.61 9.94 12.14
C ASP A 34 -24.54 9.36 13.21
N LEU A 35 -24.54 8.04 13.36
CA LEU A 35 -25.35 7.34 14.35
C LEU A 35 -24.91 7.65 15.79
N THR A 36 -23.60 7.81 16.01
CA THR A 36 -23.07 8.26 17.31
C THR A 36 -23.55 9.68 17.63
N ALA A 37 -23.48 10.60 16.66
CA ALA A 37 -23.96 11.97 16.82
C ALA A 37 -25.48 12.03 17.07
N LEU A 38 -26.24 11.16 16.38
CA LEU A 38 -27.69 11.04 16.54
C LEU A 38 -28.10 10.26 17.80
N LYS A 39 -27.17 9.59 18.49
CA LYS A 39 -27.42 8.66 19.60
C LYS A 39 -28.46 7.59 19.23
N LEU A 40 -28.34 7.04 18.01
CA LEU A 40 -29.23 6.02 17.47
C LEU A 40 -28.47 4.71 17.21
N VAL A 41 -29.12 3.58 17.46
CA VAL A 41 -28.63 2.25 17.11
C VAL A 41 -29.65 1.63 16.18
N HIS A 42 -29.17 1.06 15.06
CA HIS A 42 -30.02 0.43 14.06
C HIS A 42 -29.34 -0.84 13.51
N PRO A 43 -30.03 -1.98 13.46
CA PRO A 43 -29.39 -3.25 13.11
C PRO A 43 -29.12 -3.43 11.60
N PHE A 44 -29.91 -2.79 10.74
CA PHE A 44 -29.84 -3.01 9.29
C PHE A 44 -29.16 -1.83 8.59
N ILE A 45 -27.84 -1.92 8.42
CA ILE A 45 -27.03 -0.86 7.84
C ILE A 45 -26.22 -1.39 6.65
N VAL A 46 -26.30 -0.68 5.52
CA VAL A 46 -25.40 -0.85 4.38
C VAL A 46 -24.47 0.37 4.34
N ASP A 47 -23.24 0.16 4.77
CA ASP A 47 -22.22 1.20 4.82
C ASP A 47 -21.25 1.06 3.63
N THR A 48 -21.26 2.04 2.73
CA THR A 48 -20.38 2.09 1.55
C THR A 48 -18.89 2.09 1.88
N SER A 49 -18.49 2.55 3.06
CA SER A 49 -17.08 2.48 3.52
C SER A 49 -16.64 1.06 3.89
N ILE A 50 -17.59 0.14 4.11
CA ILE A 50 -17.34 -1.27 4.43
C ILE A 50 -17.50 -2.13 3.18
N ILE A 51 -18.60 -1.98 2.43
CA ILE A 51 -18.84 -2.79 1.23
C ILE A 51 -17.88 -2.47 0.07
N TYR A 52 -17.19 -1.32 0.11
CA TYR A 52 -16.06 -1.00 -0.76
C TYR A 52 -14.78 -0.89 0.08
N PRO A 53 -14.09 -2.03 0.34
CA PRO A 53 -12.95 -2.05 1.23
C PRO A 53 -11.77 -1.26 0.67
N HIS A 54 -11.01 -0.64 1.56
CA HIS A 54 -9.79 0.06 1.18
C HIS A 54 -8.74 -0.95 0.66
N PRO A 55 -8.03 -0.68 -0.45
CA PRO A 55 -7.05 -1.62 -1.01
C PRO A 55 -5.91 -2.01 -0.07
N ARG A 56 -5.60 -1.15 0.91
CA ARG A 56 -4.59 -1.40 1.95
C ARG A 56 -5.12 -2.13 3.19
N GLY A 57 -6.39 -2.54 3.18
CA GLY A 57 -7.06 -3.20 4.29
C GLY A 57 -7.48 -2.25 5.42
N PRO A 58 -8.22 -2.78 6.43
CA PRO A 58 -8.59 -2.06 7.65
C PRO A 58 -7.35 -1.59 8.44
N PRO A 59 -7.45 -0.51 9.25
CA PRO A 59 -8.65 0.29 9.56
C PRO A 59 -8.94 1.39 8.53
N LEU A 60 -8.19 1.46 7.44
CA LEU A 60 -8.34 2.51 6.42
C LEU A 60 -9.67 2.35 5.68
N LYS A 61 -10.32 3.48 5.40
CA LYS A 61 -11.58 3.57 4.64
C LYS A 61 -11.35 4.44 3.39
N CYS A 62 -11.93 4.05 2.27
CA CYS A 62 -11.97 4.90 1.08
C CYS A 62 -12.93 6.07 1.34
N SER A 63 -12.59 7.27 0.86
CA SER A 63 -13.51 8.40 0.90
C SER A 63 -14.64 8.24 -0.13
N LEU A 64 -15.82 8.77 0.17
CA LEU A 64 -16.95 8.78 -0.76
C LEU A 64 -16.59 9.45 -2.09
N LYS A 65 -15.82 10.55 -2.05
CA LYS A 65 -15.30 11.24 -3.23
C LYS A 65 -14.44 10.34 -4.12
N TRP A 66 -13.55 9.55 -3.51
CA TRP A 66 -12.74 8.61 -4.27
C TRP A 66 -13.57 7.47 -4.85
N LEU A 67 -14.53 6.92 -4.08
CA LEU A 67 -15.41 5.84 -4.54
C LEU A 67 -16.25 6.27 -5.74
N THR A 68 -16.90 7.44 -5.67
CA THR A 68 -17.73 7.99 -6.76
C THR A 68 -16.89 8.28 -8.00
N GLN A 69 -15.70 8.84 -7.83
CA GLN A 69 -14.78 9.07 -8.94
C GLN A 69 -14.34 7.76 -9.60
N LYS A 70 -13.93 6.78 -8.79
CA LYS A 70 -13.40 5.50 -9.29
C LYS A 70 -14.46 4.65 -9.99
N TYR A 71 -15.64 4.53 -9.37
CA TYR A 71 -16.64 3.54 -9.76
C TYR A 71 -17.74 4.11 -10.65
N MET A 72 -17.96 5.43 -10.61
CA MET A 72 -19.02 6.08 -11.36
C MET A 72 -18.50 7.17 -12.31
N GLY A 73 -17.21 7.51 -12.25
CA GLY A 73 -16.62 8.61 -13.03
C GLY A 73 -17.16 9.99 -12.63
N LYS A 74 -17.83 10.10 -11.47
CA LYS A 74 -18.45 11.36 -11.00
C LYS A 74 -17.54 12.04 -9.99
N GLN A 75 -17.42 13.35 -10.08
CA GLN A 75 -16.84 14.15 -9.02
C GLN A 75 -17.97 14.77 -8.19
N ILE A 76 -17.92 14.56 -6.88
CA ILE A 76 -18.80 15.17 -5.89
C ILE A 76 -18.00 16.14 -5.01
N GLN A 77 -18.68 17.00 -4.23
CA GLN A 77 -18.04 17.92 -3.29
C GLN A 77 -17.03 18.87 -3.98
N ASN A 78 -17.43 19.43 -5.13
CA ASN A 78 -16.61 20.37 -5.91
C ASN A 78 -16.89 21.84 -5.59
N GLY A 79 -17.90 22.13 -4.76
CA GLY A 79 -18.27 23.50 -4.39
C GLY A 79 -17.35 24.11 -3.34
N MET A 80 -17.13 25.43 -3.42
CA MET A 80 -16.42 26.19 -2.36
C MET A 80 -17.28 26.38 -1.10
N ALA A 81 -18.58 26.06 -1.15
CA ALA A 81 -19.56 26.30 -0.10
C ALA A 81 -19.68 25.16 0.94
N GLY A 82 -18.74 24.20 0.95
CA GLY A 82 -18.80 23.02 1.82
C GLY A 82 -19.49 21.82 1.16
N HIS A 83 -19.73 20.77 1.94
CA HIS A 83 -20.35 19.53 1.45
C HIS A 83 -21.88 19.64 1.46
N ASP A 84 -22.53 19.07 0.45
CA ASP A 84 -23.98 18.92 0.40
C ASP A 84 -24.37 17.50 0.85
N SER A 85 -25.07 17.40 1.98
CA SER A 85 -25.53 16.12 2.53
C SER A 85 -26.51 15.39 1.61
N ILE A 86 -27.26 16.11 0.77
CA ILE A 86 -28.19 15.52 -0.20
C ILE A 86 -27.41 14.92 -1.37
N GLU A 87 -26.37 15.62 -1.86
CA GLU A 87 -25.45 15.09 -2.87
C GLU A 87 -24.79 13.79 -2.36
N ASP A 88 -24.24 13.83 -1.15
CA ASP A 88 -23.57 12.69 -0.54
C ASP A 88 -24.52 11.48 -0.36
N ALA A 89 -25.75 11.70 0.14
CA ALA A 89 -26.74 10.65 0.32
C ALA A 89 -27.18 10.01 -1.02
N ARG A 90 -27.34 10.81 -2.08
CA ARG A 90 -27.66 10.29 -3.43
C ARG A 90 -26.50 9.49 -4.01
N ALA A 91 -25.27 10.00 -3.89
CA ALA A 91 -24.08 9.34 -4.39
C ALA A 91 -23.86 7.97 -3.71
N VAL A 92 -24.09 7.89 -2.40
CA VAL A 92 -24.10 6.63 -1.66
C VAL A 92 -25.12 5.65 -2.22
N LEU A 93 -26.36 6.09 -2.45
CA LEU A 93 -27.42 5.22 -2.94
C LEU A 93 -27.08 4.66 -4.33
N GLU A 94 -26.51 5.50 -5.20
CA GLU A 94 -26.03 5.07 -6.52
C GLU A 94 -24.88 4.04 -6.42
N LEU A 95 -23.93 4.22 -5.50
CA LEU A 95 -22.86 3.24 -5.26
C LEU A 95 -23.40 1.89 -4.79
N VAL A 96 -24.40 1.88 -3.91
CA VAL A 96 -25.03 0.64 -3.44
C VAL A 96 -25.79 -0.04 -4.57
N LYS A 97 -26.58 0.73 -5.32
CA LYS A 97 -27.30 0.21 -6.50
C LYS A 97 -26.34 -0.43 -7.50
N LEU A 98 -25.22 0.25 -7.80
CA LEU A 98 -24.21 -0.25 -8.72
C LEU A 98 -23.59 -1.57 -8.23
N LYS A 99 -23.32 -1.70 -6.93
CA LYS A 99 -22.84 -2.96 -6.35
C LYS A 99 -23.86 -4.08 -6.47
N CYS A 100 -25.13 -3.79 -6.22
CA CYS A 100 -26.20 -4.78 -6.37
C CYS A 100 -26.33 -5.26 -7.83
N GLU A 101 -26.22 -4.36 -8.80
CA GLU A 101 -26.30 -4.69 -10.23
C GLU A 101 -25.09 -5.48 -10.74
N LYS A 102 -23.88 -5.16 -10.25
CA LYS A 102 -22.63 -5.80 -10.68
C LYS A 102 -22.27 -7.06 -9.87
N GLY A 103 -22.97 -7.29 -8.77
CA GLY A 103 -22.77 -8.41 -7.86
C GLY A 103 -21.90 -8.08 -6.65
N GLU A 104 -22.03 -8.90 -5.61
CA GLU A 104 -21.43 -8.70 -4.28
C GLU A 104 -19.92 -8.44 -4.30
N ARG A 105 -19.20 -9.12 -5.19
CA ARG A 105 -17.73 -9.02 -5.29
C ARG A 105 -17.26 -7.76 -6.03
N TRP A 106 -18.15 -7.02 -6.68
CA TRP A 106 -17.76 -5.85 -7.43
C TRP A 106 -17.24 -4.73 -6.51
N GLY A 107 -16.10 -4.15 -6.86
CA GLY A 107 -15.47 -3.07 -6.09
C GLY A 107 -14.75 -3.52 -4.80
N THR A 108 -14.59 -4.84 -4.59
CA THR A 108 -13.71 -5.38 -3.52
C THR A 108 -12.29 -5.60 -4.04
N SER A 109 -11.30 -5.66 -3.14
CA SER A 109 -9.90 -5.95 -3.46
C SER A 109 -9.75 -7.21 -4.32
N ASP A 110 -10.53 -8.24 -4.00
CA ASP A 110 -10.54 -9.53 -4.70
C ASP A 110 -10.96 -9.44 -6.17
N SER A 111 -11.78 -8.44 -6.53
CA SER A 111 -12.19 -8.22 -7.93
C SER A 111 -11.18 -7.42 -8.75
N SER A 112 -10.27 -6.68 -8.09
CA SER A 112 -9.31 -5.80 -8.77
C SER A 112 -7.89 -6.32 -8.74
N ASN A 113 -7.48 -7.07 -7.71
CA ASN A 113 -6.11 -7.52 -7.48
C ASN A 113 -6.10 -8.97 -7.01
N GLU A 114 -6.13 -9.93 -7.93
CA GLU A 114 -5.79 -11.31 -7.62
C GLU A 114 -4.27 -11.45 -7.48
N SER A 115 -3.79 -12.03 -6.38
CA SER A 115 -2.36 -12.32 -6.24
C SER A 115 -1.94 -13.38 -7.26
N ILE A 116 -0.68 -13.31 -7.70
CA ILE A 116 -0.12 -14.33 -8.60
C ILE A 116 -0.22 -15.73 -7.97
N PHE A 117 -0.06 -15.84 -6.66
CA PHE A 117 -0.16 -17.11 -5.94
C PHE A 117 -1.57 -17.72 -6.01
N ARG A 118 -2.63 -16.92 -5.82
CA ARG A 118 -4.02 -17.38 -5.95
C ARG A 118 -4.37 -17.78 -7.39
N ARG A 119 -3.74 -17.13 -8.37
CA ARG A 119 -3.89 -17.50 -9.78
C ARG A 119 -3.13 -18.79 -10.13
N LEU A 120 -1.92 -18.95 -9.58
CA LEU A 120 -1.11 -20.16 -9.73
C LEU A 120 -1.79 -21.38 -9.12
N SER A 121 -2.41 -21.24 -7.94
CA SER A 121 -3.10 -22.36 -7.30
C SER A 121 -4.25 -22.91 -8.15
N ARG A 122 -4.89 -22.10 -9.00
CA ARG A 122 -5.94 -22.60 -9.93
C ARG A 122 -5.38 -23.12 -11.24
N SER A 123 -4.09 -22.94 -11.48
CA SER A 123 -3.43 -23.32 -12.73
C SER A 123 -2.93 -24.76 -12.63
N VAL A 124 -3.50 -25.63 -13.47
CA VAL A 124 -3.12 -27.04 -13.53
C VAL A 124 -1.86 -27.20 -14.38
N ARG A 125 -0.98 -28.11 -13.97
CA ARG A 125 0.23 -28.45 -14.75
C ARG A 125 -0.16 -29.14 -16.07
N PRO A 126 0.57 -28.91 -17.18
CA PRO A 126 0.36 -29.66 -18.41
C PRO A 126 0.53 -31.17 -18.21
N ALA A 127 -0.29 -31.96 -18.89
CA ALA A 127 -0.45 -33.42 -18.67
C ALA A 127 0.82 -34.27 -18.87
N TYR A 128 1.90 -33.73 -19.44
CA TYR A 128 3.14 -34.48 -19.69
C TYR A 128 4.10 -34.55 -18.49
N ALA A 129 3.80 -33.88 -17.36
CA ALA A 129 4.61 -33.96 -16.14
C ALA A 129 3.77 -33.91 -14.84
N PRO A 130 2.87 -34.89 -14.59
CA PRO A 130 2.06 -34.92 -13.39
C PRO A 130 2.89 -35.30 -12.16
N ARG A 131 2.82 -34.48 -11.11
CA ARG A 131 3.19 -34.84 -9.72
C ARG A 131 1.89 -34.88 -8.89
N PRO A 132 1.81 -35.67 -7.80
CA PRO A 132 0.62 -35.70 -6.94
C PRO A 132 0.39 -34.31 -6.29
N GLY A 133 -0.82 -33.74 -6.39
CA GLY A 133 -1.14 -32.38 -5.89
C GLY A 133 -1.02 -31.30 -6.98
N GLU A 134 -1.84 -31.43 -8.02
CA GLU A 134 -1.64 -30.92 -9.40
C GLU A 134 -1.68 -29.39 -9.63
N GLU A 135 -1.82 -28.59 -8.58
CA GLU A 135 -1.85 -27.13 -8.63
C GLU A 135 -0.43 -26.55 -8.66
N ARG A 136 -0.21 -25.42 -9.36
CA ARG A 136 1.08 -24.73 -9.27
C ARG A 136 1.24 -24.07 -7.91
N THR A 137 2.40 -24.26 -7.31
CA THR A 137 2.74 -23.70 -6.01
C THR A 137 3.62 -22.46 -6.16
N GLY A 138 3.59 -21.59 -5.15
CA GLY A 138 4.49 -20.44 -5.14
C GLY A 138 4.94 -20.03 -3.76
N ALA A 139 6.11 -19.39 -3.69
CA ALA A 139 6.73 -18.93 -2.46
C ALA A 139 6.98 -17.42 -2.48
N VAL A 140 6.93 -16.83 -1.29
CA VAL A 140 7.37 -15.45 -1.00
C VAL A 140 8.53 -15.50 -0.01
N VAL A 141 9.64 -14.84 -0.33
CA VAL A 141 10.83 -14.76 0.53
C VAL A 141 11.20 -13.28 0.71
N ASP A 142 10.88 -12.70 1.85
CA ASP A 142 11.06 -11.26 2.09
C ASP A 142 11.51 -11.00 3.53
N TRP A 143 12.04 -9.81 3.76
CA TRP A 143 12.37 -9.36 5.09
C TRP A 143 11.10 -9.19 5.96
N GLY A 144 11.16 -9.64 7.21
CA GLY A 144 10.05 -9.54 8.16
C GLY A 144 9.00 -10.64 7.98
N ASN A 145 7.71 -10.28 7.99
CA ASN A 145 6.60 -11.23 7.87
C ASN A 145 5.93 -11.17 6.48
N PRO A 146 6.31 -12.06 5.54
CA PRO A 146 5.73 -12.09 4.20
C PRO A 146 4.36 -12.76 4.13
N GLU A 147 3.83 -13.36 5.21
CA GLU A 147 2.47 -13.92 5.24
C GLU A 147 1.37 -12.84 5.18
N ARG A 148 1.75 -11.56 5.22
CA ARG A 148 0.84 -10.42 5.12
C ARG A 148 0.74 -9.94 3.67
N GLY A 149 -0.38 -9.29 3.36
CA GLY A 149 -0.61 -8.72 2.03
C GLY A 149 -0.61 -9.78 0.94
N PHE A 150 0.21 -9.59 -0.10
CA PHE A 150 0.21 -10.48 -1.27
C PHE A 150 0.73 -11.90 -0.98
N GLY A 151 1.60 -12.06 0.02
CA GLY A 151 2.15 -13.36 0.39
C GLY A 151 1.22 -14.22 1.25
N SER A 152 0.11 -13.66 1.77
CA SER A 152 -0.91 -14.42 2.51
C SER A 152 -1.56 -15.58 1.73
N GLN A 153 -1.42 -15.56 0.41
CA GLN A 153 -1.97 -16.57 -0.51
C GLN A 153 -0.88 -17.44 -1.13
N ALA A 154 0.39 -17.25 -0.75
CA ALA A 154 1.48 -18.11 -1.17
C ALA A 154 1.38 -19.50 -0.51
N THR A 155 1.87 -20.52 -1.21
CA THR A 155 2.00 -21.87 -0.64
C THR A 155 3.04 -21.89 0.48
N VAL A 156 4.11 -21.11 0.32
CA VAL A 156 5.22 -21.02 1.27
C VAL A 156 5.56 -19.56 1.51
N SER A 157 5.79 -19.19 2.77
CA SER A 157 6.20 -17.85 3.17
C SER A 157 7.42 -17.92 4.08
N ILE A 158 8.54 -17.32 3.66
CA ILE A 158 9.81 -17.34 4.41
C ILE A 158 10.20 -15.91 4.79
N GLY A 159 10.12 -15.62 6.09
CA GLY A 159 10.58 -14.36 6.66
C GLY A 159 12.08 -14.33 6.87
N CYS A 160 12.74 -13.28 6.39
CA CYS A 160 14.19 -13.09 6.45
C CYS A 160 14.57 -11.87 7.29
N ARG A 161 15.83 -11.81 7.72
CA ARG A 161 16.39 -10.67 8.47
C ARG A 161 17.41 -9.86 7.67
N ASP A 162 18.02 -10.49 6.68
CA ASP A 162 19.06 -9.94 5.82
C ASP A 162 18.99 -10.60 4.44
N ASP A 163 19.81 -10.09 3.51
CA ASP A 163 19.83 -10.57 2.14
C ASP A 163 20.44 -11.97 2.00
N ASP A 164 21.30 -12.41 2.92
CA ASP A 164 21.87 -13.77 2.91
C ASP A 164 20.81 -14.83 3.26
N ALA A 165 19.96 -14.54 4.25
CA ALA A 165 18.79 -15.33 4.58
C ALA A 165 17.79 -15.37 3.40
N VAL A 166 17.64 -14.28 2.64
CA VAL A 166 16.81 -14.28 1.43
C VAL A 166 17.39 -15.22 0.37
N VAL A 167 18.70 -15.15 0.10
CA VAL A 167 19.37 -16.04 -0.87
C VAL A 167 19.19 -17.51 -0.46
N THR A 168 19.42 -17.82 0.80
CA THR A 168 19.26 -19.17 1.36
C THR A 168 17.80 -19.64 1.26
N GLY A 169 16.86 -18.78 1.62
CA GLY A 169 15.43 -19.04 1.53
C GLY A 169 14.96 -19.31 0.10
N VAL A 170 15.44 -18.53 -0.88
CA VAL A 170 15.13 -18.76 -2.32
C VAL A 170 15.63 -20.13 -2.77
N SER A 171 16.87 -20.48 -2.42
CA SER A 171 17.43 -21.79 -2.76
C SER A 171 16.61 -22.93 -2.15
N ALA A 172 16.19 -22.80 -0.89
CA ALA A 172 15.37 -23.80 -0.20
C ALA A 172 13.99 -23.97 -0.84
N VAL A 173 13.27 -22.88 -1.14
CA VAL A 173 11.92 -22.98 -1.72
C VAL A 173 11.92 -23.46 -3.16
N ILE A 174 12.96 -23.17 -3.94
CA ILE A 174 13.07 -23.60 -5.35
C ILE A 174 13.50 -25.05 -5.46
N ASN A 175 14.45 -25.51 -4.64
CA ASN A 175 14.99 -26.86 -4.74
C ASN A 175 14.27 -27.87 -3.82
N GLY A 176 13.48 -27.38 -2.86
CA GLY A 176 12.93 -28.18 -1.78
C GLY A 176 13.87 -28.24 -0.59
N ASP A 177 13.30 -28.47 0.59
CA ASP A 177 14.03 -28.60 1.85
C ASP A 177 13.35 -29.63 2.74
N GLU A 178 13.98 -30.80 2.90
CA GLU A 178 13.44 -31.89 3.72
C GLU A 178 13.39 -31.55 5.22
N SER A 179 14.20 -30.60 5.66
CA SER A 179 14.22 -30.16 7.06
C SER A 179 13.04 -29.24 7.40
N ASN A 180 12.44 -28.61 6.38
CA ASN A 180 11.34 -27.69 6.54
C ASN A 180 10.05 -28.26 5.94
N VAL A 181 9.19 -28.79 6.80
CA VAL A 181 7.91 -29.42 6.43
C VAL A 181 6.97 -28.46 5.68
N SER A 182 7.15 -27.14 5.81
CA SER A 182 6.34 -26.17 5.06
C SER A 182 6.75 -26.02 3.59
N ILE A 183 7.95 -26.50 3.22
CA ILE A 183 8.48 -26.43 1.86
C ILE A 183 8.18 -27.75 1.13
N PRO A 184 7.55 -27.72 -0.05
CA PRO A 184 7.40 -28.92 -0.86
C PRO A 184 8.77 -29.52 -1.19
N GLY A 185 8.96 -30.82 -0.94
CA GLY A 185 10.27 -31.48 -1.13
C GLY A 185 10.83 -31.42 -2.56
N GLY A 186 9.99 -31.15 -3.56
CA GLY A 186 10.41 -30.94 -4.95
C GLY A 186 10.44 -29.47 -5.40
N GLY A 187 10.40 -28.53 -4.45
CA GLY A 187 10.37 -27.09 -4.67
C GLY A 187 9.01 -26.54 -5.13
N VAL A 188 8.94 -25.21 -5.25
CA VAL A 188 7.79 -24.48 -5.80
C VAL A 188 7.97 -24.11 -7.28
N ASP A 189 6.86 -23.84 -7.98
CA ASP A 189 6.89 -23.44 -9.41
C ASP A 189 7.26 -21.97 -9.63
N PHE A 190 7.04 -21.12 -8.61
CA PHE A 190 7.28 -19.68 -8.66
C PHE A 190 7.77 -19.18 -7.31
N ALA A 191 8.92 -18.49 -7.29
CA ALA A 191 9.37 -17.78 -6.10
C ALA A 191 9.46 -16.29 -6.41
N TRP A 192 8.93 -15.47 -5.51
CA TRP A 192 9.18 -14.03 -5.48
C TRP A 192 10.03 -13.72 -4.25
N ALA A 193 11.07 -12.90 -4.43
CA ALA A 193 11.94 -12.49 -3.35
C ALA A 193 12.41 -11.04 -3.50
N ARG A 194 12.90 -10.44 -2.41
CA ARG A 194 13.44 -9.08 -2.41
C ARG A 194 14.72 -8.97 -1.59
N LEU A 195 15.76 -8.46 -2.23
CA LEU A 195 16.99 -8.02 -1.58
C LEU A 195 16.84 -6.55 -1.19
N ARG A 196 17.15 -6.19 0.06
CA ARG A 196 16.77 -4.89 0.64
C ARG A 196 17.95 -4.09 1.18
N GLU A 197 19.14 -4.66 1.34
CA GLU A 197 20.27 -3.92 1.92
C GLU A 197 20.61 -2.66 1.13
N LEU A 198 20.55 -2.74 -0.20
CA LEU A 198 20.86 -1.60 -1.06
C LEU A 198 19.83 -0.47 -0.94
N GLU A 199 18.53 -0.76 -0.83
CA GLU A 199 17.50 0.28 -0.65
C GLU A 199 17.60 0.93 0.72
N TYR A 200 18.01 0.18 1.75
CA TYR A 200 18.26 0.74 3.09
C TYR A 200 19.47 1.65 3.09
N LEU A 201 20.59 1.22 2.52
CA LEU A 201 21.80 2.04 2.43
C LEU A 201 21.55 3.33 1.64
N ARG A 202 20.71 3.26 0.59
CA ARG A 202 20.34 4.43 -0.23
C ARG A 202 19.32 5.35 0.45
N GLY A 203 18.74 4.98 1.57
CA GLY A 203 17.67 5.73 2.24
C GLY A 203 16.36 5.74 1.43
N TRP A 204 16.14 4.74 0.57
CA TRP A 204 14.91 4.60 -0.21
C TRP A 204 13.78 4.00 0.63
N CYS A 205 14.14 3.19 1.63
CA CYS A 205 13.21 2.69 2.62
C CYS A 205 13.68 3.09 4.02
N ASN A 206 12.90 3.93 4.71
CA ASN A 206 13.20 4.35 6.07
C ASN A 206 12.48 3.49 7.12
N ARG A 207 11.95 2.33 6.73
CA ARG A 207 11.23 1.41 7.63
C ARG A 207 11.84 0.02 7.54
N MET A 208 12.43 -0.40 8.65
CA MET A 208 12.86 -1.80 8.80
C MET A 208 11.68 -2.61 9.35
N PRO A 209 11.28 -3.74 8.71
CA PRO A 209 10.35 -4.68 9.30
C PRO A 209 10.88 -5.17 10.63
N ASP A 210 9.99 -5.33 11.62
CA ASP A 210 10.34 -5.88 12.91
C ASP A 210 10.85 -7.33 12.76
N PRO A 211 12.04 -7.67 13.29
CA PRO A 211 12.53 -9.03 13.35
C PRO A 211 11.66 -10.01 14.17
N ASN A 212 10.75 -9.52 15.00
CA ASN A 212 9.95 -10.28 15.97
C ASN A 212 8.43 -10.21 15.73
N ASN A 213 7.98 -9.87 14.52
CA ASN A 213 6.56 -9.92 14.13
C ASN A 213 5.61 -8.94 14.87
N ALA A 214 6.08 -7.92 15.61
CA ALA A 214 5.18 -6.87 16.08
C ALA A 214 4.88 -5.88 14.94
N ASN A 215 3.72 -5.23 14.99
CA ASN A 215 3.31 -4.20 14.02
C ASN A 215 4.19 -2.93 14.02
N GLU A 216 5.39 -2.98 14.59
CA GLU A 216 6.24 -1.84 14.86
C GLU A 216 7.40 -1.82 13.86
N SER A 217 7.24 -1.08 12.76
CA SER A 217 8.37 -0.77 11.89
C SER A 217 9.27 0.26 12.55
N THR A 218 10.57 -0.02 12.67
CA THR A 218 11.52 0.97 13.16
C THR A 218 11.80 2.00 12.07
N THR A 219 11.55 3.27 12.37
CA THR A 219 11.99 4.39 11.52
C THR A 219 13.50 4.53 11.58
N LEU A 220 14.17 4.40 10.44
CA LEU A 220 15.57 4.78 10.30
C LEU A 220 15.64 6.30 10.21
N VAL A 221 16.53 6.92 10.98
CA VAL A 221 16.79 8.36 10.91
C VAL A 221 17.34 8.69 9.52
N PRO A 222 16.70 9.56 8.72
CA PRO A 222 17.23 9.93 7.41
C PRO A 222 18.52 10.76 7.55
N PRO A 223 19.50 10.61 6.64
CA PRO A 223 20.67 11.48 6.59
C PRO A 223 20.26 12.95 6.36
N PRO A 224 20.99 13.93 6.93
CA PRO A 224 20.69 15.35 6.74
C PRO A 224 20.85 15.76 5.25
N GLU A 225 19.88 16.53 4.74
CA GLU A 225 19.77 16.96 3.33
C GLU A 225 20.92 17.91 2.90
N GLU A 226 21.45 17.71 1.69
CA GLU A 226 22.38 18.64 1.04
C GLU A 226 21.65 19.86 0.46
N THR A 227 21.81 21.02 1.09
CA THR A 227 21.79 22.33 0.40
C THR A 227 22.79 23.27 1.07
N THR A 228 23.75 23.81 0.30
CA THR A 228 24.70 24.87 0.71
C THR A 228 24.19 26.27 0.30
N PRO A 229 24.74 27.39 0.81
CA PRO A 229 25.66 27.58 1.94
C PRO A 229 25.16 28.62 2.97
N THR A 230 25.43 28.42 4.26
CA THR A 230 25.53 29.54 5.21
C THR A 230 26.64 29.24 6.22
N ALA A 231 27.45 30.26 6.49
CA ALA A 231 28.72 30.20 7.19
C ALA A 231 28.62 29.80 8.67
N ALA A 232 29.65 29.07 9.13
CA ALA A 232 30.19 28.88 10.49
C ALA A 232 29.17 28.71 11.65
N THR A 233 29.23 27.64 12.45
CA THR A 233 30.33 27.38 13.41
C THR A 233 30.22 25.95 13.97
N GLY A 234 31.34 25.21 13.96
CA GLY A 234 31.74 24.15 14.90
C GLY A 234 30.71 23.09 15.35
N GLY A 235 30.76 21.91 14.73
CA GLY A 235 30.17 20.68 15.24
C GLY A 235 30.22 19.57 14.19
N SER A 236 31.03 18.54 14.41
CA SER A 236 31.34 17.46 13.47
C SER A 236 30.11 16.73 12.89
N SER A 237 29.91 16.78 11.57
CA SER A 237 29.28 15.72 10.75
C SER A 237 29.25 16.13 9.27
N THR A 238 29.37 15.17 8.35
CA THR A 238 28.68 15.17 7.05
C THR A 238 28.66 13.76 6.46
N ASP A 239 27.45 13.20 6.36
CA ASP A 239 27.06 11.87 5.91
C ASP A 239 26.85 11.83 4.39
N VAL A 240 27.83 11.27 3.68
CA VAL A 240 27.64 10.56 2.41
C VAL A 240 28.09 9.13 2.73
N PRO A 241 27.35 8.05 2.39
CA PRO A 241 27.93 6.72 2.52
C PRO A 241 29.20 6.75 1.67
N GLN A 242 30.35 6.59 2.32
CA GLN A 242 31.64 6.67 1.64
C GLN A 242 31.56 5.81 0.37
N PRO A 243 32.05 6.28 -0.78
CA PRO A 243 31.89 5.59 -2.07
C PRO A 243 32.29 4.10 -1.99
N ASP A 244 33.21 3.77 -1.08
CA ASP A 244 33.65 2.42 -0.75
C ASP A 244 32.52 1.53 -0.20
N VAL A 245 31.68 2.02 0.73
CA VAL A 245 30.57 1.25 1.35
C VAL A 245 29.44 0.99 0.35
N LEU A 246 29.15 1.97 -0.50
CA LEU A 246 28.16 1.82 -1.56
C LEU A 246 28.62 0.80 -2.60
N ALA A 247 29.86 0.93 -3.08
CA ALA A 247 30.45 -0.01 -4.02
C ALA A 247 30.46 -1.44 -3.46
N GLU A 248 30.83 -1.61 -2.19
CA GLU A 248 30.79 -2.90 -1.50
C GLU A 248 29.37 -3.48 -1.44
N THR A 249 28.37 -2.67 -1.09
CA THR A 249 26.97 -3.13 -1.00
C THR A 249 26.37 -3.49 -2.35
N VAL A 250 26.72 -2.73 -3.40
CA VAL A 250 26.38 -3.08 -4.79
C VAL A 250 27.04 -4.41 -5.17
N SER A 251 28.33 -4.59 -4.85
CA SER A 251 29.04 -5.84 -5.11
C SER A 251 28.40 -7.02 -4.38
N ARG A 252 28.00 -6.86 -3.11
CA ARG A 252 27.28 -7.87 -2.34
C ARG A 252 25.92 -8.20 -2.96
N THR A 253 25.17 -7.19 -3.41
CA THR A 253 23.88 -7.39 -4.10
C THR A 253 24.06 -8.20 -5.39
N VAL A 254 25.07 -7.88 -6.21
CA VAL A 254 25.40 -8.63 -7.44
C VAL A 254 25.83 -10.07 -7.13
N SER A 255 26.62 -10.27 -6.07
CA SER A 255 27.00 -11.60 -5.59
C SER A 255 25.78 -12.42 -5.16
N ASN A 256 24.84 -11.82 -4.43
CA ASN A 256 23.59 -12.46 -4.02
C ASN A 256 22.70 -12.82 -5.22
N ILE A 257 22.58 -11.94 -6.22
CA ILE A 257 21.89 -12.25 -7.48
C ILE A 257 22.54 -13.46 -8.18
N SER A 258 23.87 -13.50 -8.23
CA SER A 258 24.61 -14.60 -8.85
C SER A 258 24.40 -15.92 -8.10
N ARG A 259 24.47 -15.90 -6.76
CA ARG A 259 24.18 -17.07 -5.91
C ARG A 259 22.76 -17.61 -6.10
N ILE A 260 21.78 -16.71 -6.21
CA ILE A 260 20.40 -17.10 -6.52
C ILE A 260 20.36 -17.79 -7.87
N TYR A 261 20.90 -17.16 -8.93
CA TYR A 261 20.95 -17.74 -10.27
C TYR A 261 21.61 -19.12 -10.27
N ASP A 262 22.76 -19.27 -9.62
CA ASP A 262 23.51 -20.53 -9.53
C ASP A 262 22.74 -21.64 -8.80
N SER A 263 21.83 -21.29 -7.88
CA SER A 263 20.97 -22.25 -7.18
C SER A 263 19.77 -22.75 -8.00
N LEU A 264 19.42 -22.08 -9.12
CA LEU A 264 18.22 -22.41 -9.89
C LEU A 264 18.38 -23.72 -10.70
N PRO A 265 17.32 -24.52 -10.85
CA PRO A 265 17.30 -25.63 -11.81
C PRO A 265 17.45 -25.14 -13.27
N PRO A 266 17.90 -26.01 -14.20
CA PRO A 266 17.87 -25.71 -15.63
C PRO A 266 16.45 -25.38 -16.11
N CYS A 267 16.35 -24.58 -17.18
CA CYS A 267 15.10 -24.10 -17.77
C CYS A 267 14.25 -23.22 -16.84
N THR A 268 14.89 -22.53 -15.89
CA THR A 268 14.21 -21.58 -14.99
C THR A 268 14.27 -20.17 -15.58
N LEU A 269 13.10 -19.51 -15.73
CA LEU A 269 13.04 -18.08 -16.02
C LEU A 269 13.46 -17.31 -14.77
N PHE A 270 14.57 -16.58 -14.86
CA PHE A 270 15.06 -15.71 -13.80
C PHE A 270 14.84 -14.25 -14.18
N MET A 271 14.21 -13.49 -13.30
CA MET A 271 13.91 -12.08 -13.50
C MET A 271 14.41 -11.28 -12.30
N VAL A 272 15.19 -10.23 -12.56
CA VAL A 272 15.64 -9.26 -11.55
C VAL A 272 15.10 -7.90 -11.95
N TYR A 273 14.40 -7.24 -11.04
CA TYR A 273 13.84 -5.91 -11.28
C TYR A 273 14.17 -4.99 -10.10
N SER A 274 14.66 -3.77 -10.38
CA SER A 274 15.03 -2.82 -9.32
C SER A 274 13.84 -2.23 -8.56
N GLY A 275 12.63 -2.36 -9.12
CA GLY A 275 11.41 -1.80 -8.57
C GLY A 275 11.27 -0.33 -8.96
N THR A 276 11.49 0.56 -8.00
CA THR A 276 11.40 2.02 -8.18
C THR A 276 12.79 2.65 -8.26
N GLY A 277 12.85 3.84 -8.84
CA GLY A 277 14.00 4.73 -8.75
C GLY A 277 14.04 5.44 -7.39
N ASP A 278 14.85 6.49 -7.28
CA ASP A 278 15.03 7.23 -6.03
C ASP A 278 13.74 7.92 -5.55
N PRO A 279 13.11 7.47 -4.44
CA PRO A 279 11.84 7.98 -3.98
C PRO A 279 11.99 9.11 -2.95
N ARG A 280 13.22 9.50 -2.60
CA ARG A 280 13.48 10.45 -1.50
C ARG A 280 12.89 11.82 -1.78
N GLU A 281 13.07 12.30 -3.01
CA GLU A 281 12.54 13.61 -3.41
C GLU A 281 11.01 13.62 -3.47
N VAL A 282 10.39 12.52 -3.92
CA VAL A 282 8.92 12.37 -3.86
C VAL A 282 8.44 12.45 -2.41
N SER A 283 9.12 11.75 -1.50
CA SER A 283 8.76 11.73 -0.08
C SER A 283 8.91 13.10 0.56
N ARG A 284 10.00 13.82 0.27
CA ARG A 284 10.27 15.19 0.74
C ARG A 284 9.20 16.16 0.26
N LEU A 285 8.92 16.18 -1.04
CA LEU A 285 7.92 17.06 -1.64
C LEU A 285 6.50 16.73 -1.16
N GLN A 286 6.17 15.45 -0.94
CA GLN A 286 4.90 15.06 -0.34
C GLN A 286 4.74 15.52 1.12
N ALA A 287 5.82 15.49 1.91
CA ALA A 287 5.82 16.00 3.28
C ALA A 287 5.60 17.53 3.29
N ILE A 288 6.30 18.26 2.42
CA ILE A 288 6.12 19.71 2.22
C ILE A 288 4.68 20.01 1.79
N HIS A 289 4.14 19.28 0.80
CA HIS A 289 2.77 19.46 0.34
C HIS A 289 1.75 19.17 1.43
N LYS A 290 2.00 18.16 2.27
CA LYS A 290 1.14 17.86 3.43
C LYS A 290 1.12 19.04 4.40
N GLN A 291 2.29 19.58 4.78
CA GLN A 291 2.38 20.72 5.68
C GLN A 291 1.70 21.97 5.10
N HIS A 292 1.95 22.29 3.82
CA HIS A 292 1.27 23.38 3.14
C HIS A 292 -0.26 23.21 3.21
N ARG A 293 -0.79 22.01 2.91
CA ARG A 293 -2.24 21.76 2.97
C ARG A 293 -2.79 21.90 4.39
N GLU A 294 -2.05 21.53 5.42
CA GLU A 294 -2.47 21.68 6.82
C GLU A 294 -2.51 23.15 7.24
N GLU A 295 -1.48 23.93 6.92
CA GLU A 295 -1.42 25.38 7.20
C GLU A 295 -2.45 26.17 6.39
N PHE A 296 -2.63 25.84 5.12
CA PHE A 296 -3.63 26.49 4.28
C PHE A 296 -5.05 26.22 4.79
N LYS A 297 -5.35 24.99 5.21
CA LYS A 297 -6.66 24.62 5.78
C LYS A 297 -6.91 25.23 7.15
N SER A 298 -5.88 25.56 7.93
CA SER A 298 -6.06 26.24 9.22
C SER A 298 -6.37 27.74 9.08
N GLY A 299 -6.44 28.26 7.85
CA GLY A 299 -6.75 29.66 7.57
C GLY A 299 -5.56 30.61 7.73
N LYS A 300 -4.34 30.07 7.80
CA LYS A 300 -3.11 30.85 7.87
C LYS A 300 -2.93 31.66 6.57
N PRO A 301 -2.68 32.99 6.64
CA PRO A 301 -2.49 33.81 5.44
C PRO A 301 -1.35 33.31 4.56
N TRP A 302 -1.52 33.41 3.24
CA TRP A 302 -0.56 32.90 2.24
C TRP A 302 0.90 33.32 2.50
N ASP A 303 1.13 34.58 2.86
CA ASP A 303 2.48 35.10 3.08
C ASP A 303 3.13 34.62 4.37
N SER A 304 2.34 34.06 5.28
CA SER A 304 2.83 33.49 6.53
C SER A 304 3.04 31.98 6.45
N LEU A 305 2.66 31.32 5.35
CA LEU A 305 2.85 29.88 5.18
C LEU A 305 4.34 29.51 5.19
N THR A 306 4.68 28.41 5.86
CA THR A 306 6.06 27.93 5.95
C THR A 306 6.60 27.53 4.57
N TYR A 307 5.75 26.89 3.77
CA TYR A 307 6.05 26.52 2.40
C TYR A 307 4.91 26.98 1.52
N LYS A 308 5.22 27.69 0.43
CA LYS A 308 4.24 28.07 -0.59
C LYS A 308 4.21 26.97 -1.65
N TRP A 309 3.04 26.39 -1.89
CA TRP A 309 2.89 25.37 -2.92
C TRP A 309 2.35 26.01 -4.20
N THR A 310 3.23 26.19 -5.18
CA THR A 310 2.91 26.79 -6.48
C THR A 310 3.04 25.78 -7.60
N ASP A 311 2.80 26.22 -8.84
CA ASP A 311 3.03 25.41 -10.03
C ASP A 311 4.48 24.89 -10.12
N THR A 312 5.44 25.60 -9.53
CA THR A 312 6.85 25.17 -9.47
C THR A 312 6.99 23.89 -8.66
N GLU A 313 6.46 23.84 -7.44
CA GLU A 313 6.50 22.67 -6.56
C GLU A 313 5.70 21.50 -7.15
N GLU A 314 4.56 21.78 -7.79
CA GLU A 314 3.76 20.78 -8.48
C GLU A 314 4.56 20.13 -9.64
N GLN A 315 5.25 20.93 -10.45
CA GLN A 315 6.13 20.44 -11.52
C GLN A 315 7.33 19.66 -10.98
N LEU A 316 7.92 20.11 -9.86
CA LEU A 316 9.01 19.38 -9.19
C LEU A 316 8.53 18.02 -8.69
N LEU A 317 7.35 17.96 -8.06
CA LEU A 317 6.77 16.71 -7.58
C LEU A 317 6.50 15.75 -8.73
N LYS A 318 6.00 16.27 -9.86
CA LYS A 318 5.79 15.47 -11.08
C LYS A 318 7.11 14.88 -11.60
N LYS A 319 8.15 15.70 -11.74
CA LYS A 319 9.48 15.24 -12.19
C LYS A 319 10.09 14.22 -11.23
N ALA A 320 9.95 14.44 -9.92
CA ALA A 320 10.40 13.49 -8.91
C ALA A 320 9.65 12.16 -9.02
N CYS A 321 8.34 12.19 -9.29
CA CYS A 321 7.55 10.97 -9.51
C CYS A 321 7.95 10.24 -10.79
N GLU A 322 8.29 10.96 -11.86
CA GLU A 322 8.81 10.36 -13.10
C GLU A 322 10.13 9.63 -12.83
N ARG A 323 11.08 10.29 -12.17
CA ARG A 323 12.36 9.67 -11.78
C ARG A 323 12.19 8.48 -10.84
N ALA A 324 11.28 8.56 -9.86
CA ALA A 324 11.00 7.46 -8.94
C ALA A 324 10.33 6.25 -9.65
N ARG A 325 9.74 6.45 -10.83
CA ARG A 325 9.17 5.37 -11.65
C ARG A 325 10.19 4.70 -12.57
N GLU A 326 11.37 5.29 -12.74
CA GLU A 326 12.45 4.68 -13.51
C GLU A 326 12.95 3.42 -12.80
N GLY A 327 13.09 2.33 -13.53
CA GLY A 327 13.61 1.08 -13.00
C GLY A 327 14.30 0.30 -14.11
N CYS A 328 15.16 -0.64 -13.72
CA CYS A 328 15.80 -1.57 -14.63
C CYS A 328 15.31 -2.99 -14.37
N GLY A 329 15.21 -3.76 -15.45
CA GLY A 329 14.81 -5.16 -15.43
C GLY A 329 15.74 -5.99 -16.28
N PHE A 330 16.20 -7.11 -15.72
CA PHE A 330 17.00 -8.12 -16.39
C PHE A 330 16.23 -9.43 -16.36
N MET A 331 16.27 -10.18 -17.46
CA MET A 331 15.70 -11.51 -17.50
C MET A 331 16.56 -12.46 -18.32
N CYS A 332 16.63 -13.70 -17.89
CA CYS A 332 17.27 -14.79 -18.63
C CYS A 332 16.58 -16.11 -18.30
N VAL A 333 16.85 -17.13 -19.11
CA VAL A 333 16.52 -18.51 -18.80
C VAL A 333 17.83 -19.23 -18.51
N LYS A 334 17.91 -19.91 -17.36
CA LYS A 334 19.07 -20.73 -16.99
C LYS A 334 19.11 -22.04 -17.77
#